data_AF-A0A9P4XI00-F1
#
_entry.id   AF-A0A9P4XI00-F1
#
_cell.length_a   1.000
_cell.length_b   1.000
_cell.length_c   1.000
_cell.angle_alpha   90.00
_cell.angle_beta   90.00
_cell.angle_gamma   90.00
#
_symmetry.space_group_name_H-M   'P 1'
#
loop_
_entity.id
_entity.type
_entity.pdbx_description
1 polymer ?
#
loop_
_entity_poly.entity_id
_entity_poly.type
_entity_poly.pdbx_seq_one_letter_code
_entity_poly.pdbx_strand_id
1 'polypeptide(L)'
;MLWCKCQGAGAINVSFLQPSPNSSSQKTLNANTSASNRTVSSLIMPFPFVLPTTSAFSFSSSVSCDSHPSLPLSASTYRGVVRDALKKHKRLPPSSQTANLSTVISSLESYLPYLIAIDAGLSNQPVSNETVNTVLESTPSISWRPTLSGDLVPGRERPRVNINSLEYEIYFTLSSLGFSHVLMARAALQPLYSTTQDFQGTQERTTIMTTATKYLLEAASIYDYAATRSEQVIGNPPCVDVSPATLRALASLCHAEATLLAVLKDDPYPAAVAQDRNKNDKEWMFKAPDVPKVRAHLYARLCLAASEHAAKASALCQSARAGPSGVSSGFLRYLEDLRRTSRAKACRFFGIDAELGGETAEGIAWARAGLHELGIEVKDAKKGLSLSRTMKGFHEKREDRRVDKETTWGADAGKLEETRILELLDAKWSKINDTMNTRPIPPINALINKMPSGREIHTIKPYQVPTLDRDVLEAMRAPPEQGENVGGEFSSDDETLVEGSTTRSSYY
;
A
#
# COMPACT_ATOMS: atom_id res chain seq x y z
N MET A 1 -9.08 22.38 -63.72
CA MET A 1 -7.97 23.17 -64.29
C MET A 1 -6.65 22.46 -63.98
N LEU A 2 -5.97 22.04 -65.06
CA LEU A 2 -4.59 21.51 -65.27
C LEU A 2 -3.83 20.87 -64.09
N TRP A 3 -3.52 19.55 -64.09
CA TRP A 3 -2.43 18.80 -64.80
C TRP A 3 -1.01 19.15 -64.31
N CYS A 4 -0.06 18.26 -63.96
CA CYS A 4 0.39 16.94 -64.47
C CYS A 4 1.25 16.26 -63.36
N LYS A 5 1.17 14.97 -62.96
CA LYS A 5 1.48 13.63 -63.56
C LYS A 5 2.97 13.24 -63.72
N CYS A 6 3.37 12.12 -63.09
CA CYS A 6 4.13 10.94 -63.61
C CYS A 6 4.47 10.00 -62.41
N GLN A 7 3.93 8.78 -62.18
CA GLN A 7 3.79 7.47 -62.88
C GLN A 7 4.98 6.47 -62.76
N GLY A 8 4.62 5.23 -62.39
CA GLY A 8 5.40 3.97 -62.51
C GLY A 8 5.23 3.07 -61.26
N ALA A 9 4.22 2.20 -61.09
CA ALA A 9 3.81 0.98 -61.80
C ALA A 9 4.78 -0.22 -61.65
N GLY A 10 4.31 -1.32 -61.06
CA GLY A 10 4.98 -2.64 -61.13
C GLY A 10 4.63 -3.60 -59.99
N ALA A 11 3.50 -4.30 -60.10
CA ALA A 11 3.21 -5.52 -59.35
C ALA A 11 3.82 -6.73 -60.10
N ILE A 12 4.25 -7.78 -59.38
CA ILE A 12 4.16 -9.20 -59.78
C ILE A 12 4.44 -10.05 -58.52
N ASN A 13 3.59 -11.05 -58.31
CA ASN A 13 3.71 -12.14 -57.35
C ASN A 13 3.79 -13.45 -58.15
N VAL A 14 4.10 -14.57 -57.48
CA VAL A 14 3.95 -16.00 -57.87
C VAL A 14 5.25 -16.77 -58.18
N SER A 15 5.78 -17.37 -57.09
CA SER A 15 5.94 -18.81 -56.81
C SER A 15 6.97 -19.75 -57.48
N PHE A 16 7.41 -20.68 -56.62
CA PHE A 16 7.90 -22.07 -56.80
C PHE A 16 9.29 -22.31 -57.40
N LEU A 17 10.18 -22.86 -56.57
CA LEU A 17 10.96 -24.09 -56.82
C LEU A 17 11.83 -24.45 -55.59
N GLN A 18 11.64 -25.65 -55.03
CA GLN A 18 12.62 -26.33 -54.17
C GLN A 18 13.86 -26.71 -54.98
N PRO A 19 15.05 -26.84 -54.33
CA PRO A 19 15.52 -28.19 -54.00
C PRO A 19 16.30 -28.30 -52.66
N SER A 20 16.47 -29.54 -52.22
CA SER A 20 17.32 -30.04 -51.12
C SER A 20 18.39 -30.97 -51.73
N PRO A 21 19.44 -31.51 -51.05
CA PRO A 21 20.23 -31.06 -49.88
C PRO A 21 21.76 -31.08 -50.17
N ASN A 22 22.56 -30.86 -49.11
CA ASN A 22 23.96 -31.28 -48.88
C ASN A 22 25.11 -30.28 -49.10
N SER A 23 25.56 -29.73 -47.97
CA SER A 23 26.85 -30.05 -47.33
C SER A 23 27.82 -28.89 -47.09
N SER A 24 28.41 -28.95 -45.90
CA SER A 24 29.64 -28.33 -45.41
C SER A 24 29.59 -26.86 -44.97
N SER A 25 29.52 -26.74 -43.63
CA SER A 25 30.44 -25.96 -42.81
C SER A 25 30.48 -24.44 -43.00
N GLN A 26 29.69 -23.74 -42.19
CA GLN A 26 30.11 -22.46 -41.58
C GLN A 26 29.39 -22.28 -40.25
N LYS A 27 30.14 -22.43 -39.14
CA LYS A 27 29.71 -22.05 -37.79
C LYS A 27 29.60 -20.53 -37.73
N THR A 28 28.39 -19.99 -37.82
CA THR A 28 28.08 -18.62 -37.41
C THR A 28 27.99 -18.56 -35.89
N LEU A 29 28.84 -17.71 -35.29
CA LEU A 29 28.76 -17.33 -33.88
C LEU A 29 27.41 -16.66 -33.59
N ASN A 30 26.54 -17.36 -32.86
CA ASN A 30 25.48 -16.72 -32.09
C ASN A 30 26.07 -16.40 -30.71
N ALA A 31 26.36 -15.12 -30.48
CA ALA A 31 26.66 -14.60 -29.16
C ALA A 31 25.37 -14.56 -28.33
N ASN A 32 25.08 -15.65 -27.62
CA ASN A 32 24.11 -15.67 -26.53
C ASN A 32 24.64 -14.79 -25.40
N THR A 33 24.03 -13.62 -25.23
CA THR A 33 24.23 -12.77 -24.04
C THR A 33 23.32 -13.30 -22.93
N SER A 34 23.76 -14.35 -22.24
CA SER A 34 23.14 -14.79 -20.98
C SER A 34 23.74 -13.99 -19.82
N ALA A 35 23.18 -12.81 -19.53
CA ALA A 35 23.44 -12.14 -18.26
C ALA A 35 22.52 -12.74 -17.20
N SER A 36 23.13 -13.32 -16.16
CA SER A 36 22.47 -13.95 -15.04
C SER A 36 21.81 -12.88 -14.17
N ASN A 37 20.55 -12.53 -14.47
CA ASN A 37 19.74 -11.77 -13.53
C ASN A 37 19.33 -12.70 -12.38
N ARG A 38 20.09 -12.73 -11.29
CA ARG A 38 19.66 -13.29 -10.00
C ARG A 38 19.68 -12.18 -8.97
N THR A 39 18.52 -11.57 -8.72
CA THR A 39 18.36 -10.54 -7.70
C THR A 39 17.34 -11.00 -6.67
N VAL A 40 17.76 -11.05 -5.41
CA VAL A 40 16.89 -11.27 -4.25
C VAL A 40 16.36 -9.88 -3.87
N SER A 41 15.04 -9.71 -3.74
CA SER A 41 14.48 -8.37 -3.51
C SER A 41 14.21 -8.09 -2.04
N SER A 42 14.74 -6.99 -1.52
CA SER A 42 14.45 -6.43 -0.19
C SER A 42 14.09 -4.97 -0.35
N LEU A 43 12.82 -4.58 -0.17
CA LEU A 43 12.25 -3.31 -0.66
C LEU A 43 11.01 -2.82 0.13
N ILE A 44 10.64 -1.55 -0.07
CA ILE A 44 9.55 -0.85 0.65
C ILE A 44 8.20 -1.50 0.42
N MET A 45 7.39 -1.50 1.48
CA MET A 45 6.32 -2.46 1.66
C MET A 45 5.09 -1.81 2.29
N PRO A 46 3.91 -1.87 1.64
CA PRO A 46 2.69 -1.28 2.20
C PRO A 46 2.33 -1.85 3.58
N PHE A 47 1.75 -1.00 4.44
CA PHE A 47 1.38 -1.40 5.79
C PHE A 47 0.39 -2.59 5.81
N PRO A 48 0.62 -3.63 6.65
CA PRO A 48 -0.27 -4.79 6.72
C PRO A 48 -1.52 -4.48 7.55
N PHE A 49 -2.47 -3.76 6.95
CA PHE A 49 -3.75 -3.43 7.59
C PHE A 49 -4.54 -4.68 7.98
N VAL A 50 -5.31 -4.55 9.06
CA VAL A 50 -6.32 -5.54 9.46
C VAL A 50 -7.67 -5.00 9.03
N LEU A 51 -8.47 -5.83 8.34
CA LEU A 51 -9.81 -5.44 7.93
C LEU A 51 -10.75 -5.37 9.15
N PRO A 52 -11.57 -4.30 9.27
CA PRO A 52 -12.57 -4.22 10.33
C PRO A 52 -13.68 -5.25 10.12
N THR A 53 -14.46 -5.51 11.17
CA THR A 53 -15.63 -6.40 11.10
C THR A 53 -16.86 -5.67 11.58
N THR A 54 -18.03 -5.99 11.04
CA THR A 54 -19.30 -5.37 11.42
C THR A 54 -20.30 -6.36 12.05
N SER A 55 -21.30 -5.86 12.76
CA SER A 55 -22.42 -6.65 13.31
C SER A 55 -23.48 -6.92 12.24
N ALA A 56 -24.49 -7.73 12.58
CA ALA A 56 -25.73 -7.74 11.82
C ALA A 56 -26.44 -6.37 11.94
N PHE A 57 -27.12 -5.94 10.88
CA PHE A 57 -28.01 -4.78 10.87
C PHE A 57 -28.91 -4.89 9.65
N SER A 58 -30.18 -4.48 9.78
CA SER A 58 -31.15 -4.44 8.69
C SER A 58 -31.64 -3.00 8.52
N PHE A 59 -31.46 -2.43 7.32
CA PHE A 59 -31.94 -1.09 7.00
C PHE A 59 -33.45 -0.98 7.11
N SER A 60 -34.20 -2.04 6.81
CA SER A 60 -35.66 -2.07 6.94
C SER A 60 -36.17 -1.86 8.38
N SER A 61 -35.28 -1.91 9.39
CA SER A 61 -35.63 -1.58 10.79
C SER A 61 -35.50 -0.10 11.15
N SER A 62 -34.89 0.70 10.27
CA SER A 62 -34.60 2.12 10.52
C SER A 62 -34.94 3.03 9.36
N VAL A 63 -35.12 2.48 8.17
CA VAL A 63 -35.27 3.23 6.93
C VAL A 63 -36.36 2.58 6.08
N SER A 64 -37.26 3.41 5.55
CA SER A 64 -38.21 3.04 4.49
C SER A 64 -37.98 3.88 3.24
N CYS A 65 -38.47 3.40 2.10
CA CYS A 65 -38.35 4.11 0.83
C CYS A 65 -39.66 4.02 0.05
N ASP A 66 -40.40 5.13 -0.03
CA ASP A 66 -41.73 5.15 -0.66
C ASP A 66 -41.63 4.90 -2.17
N SER A 67 -40.60 5.46 -2.79
CA SER A 67 -40.36 5.34 -4.24
C SER A 67 -39.85 3.96 -4.66
N HIS A 68 -39.06 3.31 -3.81
CA HIS A 68 -38.36 2.05 -4.09
C HIS A 68 -38.42 1.14 -2.86
N PRO A 69 -39.58 0.54 -2.55
CA PRO A 69 -39.80 -0.18 -1.28
C PRO A 69 -38.84 -1.33 -1.02
N SER A 70 -38.25 -1.93 -2.07
CA SER A 70 -37.26 -3.00 -1.93
C SER A 70 -35.84 -2.50 -1.59
N LEU A 71 -35.54 -1.21 -1.73
CA LEU A 71 -34.19 -0.67 -1.53
C LEU A 71 -33.59 -0.96 -0.14
N PRO A 72 -34.29 -0.73 1.00
CA PRO A 72 -33.76 -1.05 2.32
C PRO A 72 -33.49 -2.55 2.51
N LEU A 73 -34.34 -3.41 1.95
CA LEU A 73 -34.15 -4.85 2.01
C LEU A 73 -32.92 -5.28 1.20
N SER A 74 -32.79 -4.82 -0.05
CA SER A 74 -31.64 -5.11 -0.90
C SER A 74 -30.34 -4.63 -0.27
N ALA A 75 -30.31 -3.41 0.29
CA ALA A 75 -29.15 -2.90 1.02
C ALA A 75 -28.77 -3.81 2.20
N SER A 76 -29.76 -4.32 2.94
CA SER A 76 -29.54 -5.25 4.06
C SER A 76 -28.95 -6.58 3.59
N THR A 77 -29.40 -7.09 2.46
CA THR A 77 -28.88 -8.31 1.83
C THR A 77 -27.41 -8.17 1.46
N TYR A 78 -27.05 -7.11 0.71
CA TYR A 78 -25.66 -6.86 0.32
C TYR A 78 -24.75 -6.56 1.51
N ARG A 79 -25.28 -5.88 2.55
CA ARG A 79 -24.59 -5.70 3.82
C ARG A 79 -24.28 -7.03 4.51
N GLY A 80 -25.21 -7.98 4.48
CA GLY A 80 -25.03 -9.35 4.97
C GLY A 80 -23.86 -10.05 4.28
N VAL A 81 -23.79 -9.95 2.95
CA VAL A 81 -22.68 -10.49 2.15
C VAL A 81 -21.34 -9.87 2.55
N VAL A 82 -21.27 -8.54 2.70
CA VAL A 82 -20.05 -7.85 3.18
C VAL A 82 -19.63 -8.33 4.56
N ARG A 83 -20.57 -8.40 5.51
CA ARG A 83 -20.30 -8.89 6.87
C ARG A 83 -19.71 -10.30 6.84
N ASP A 84 -20.27 -11.18 6.03
CA ASP A 84 -19.85 -12.58 5.97
C ASP A 84 -18.50 -12.73 5.26
N ALA A 85 -18.24 -11.94 4.21
CA ALA A 85 -16.93 -11.87 3.55
C ALA A 85 -15.83 -11.39 4.50
N LEU A 86 -16.09 -10.33 5.29
CA LEU A 86 -15.16 -9.80 6.29
C LEU A 86 -14.92 -10.80 7.44
N LYS A 87 -15.99 -11.41 7.96
CA LYS A 87 -15.88 -12.46 9.00
C LYS A 87 -15.08 -13.66 8.50
N LYS A 88 -15.35 -14.13 7.28
CA LYS A 88 -14.61 -15.21 6.64
C LYS A 88 -13.13 -14.84 6.51
N HIS A 89 -12.83 -13.65 5.99
CA HIS A 89 -11.46 -13.16 5.87
C HIS A 89 -10.72 -13.17 7.21
N LYS A 90 -11.33 -12.64 8.28
CA LYS A 90 -10.75 -12.63 9.63
C LYS A 90 -10.47 -14.05 10.17
N ARG A 91 -11.36 -15.01 9.89
CA ARG A 91 -11.25 -16.40 10.37
C ARG A 91 -10.24 -17.25 9.59
N LEU A 92 -9.91 -16.85 8.36
CA LEU A 92 -8.94 -17.59 7.54
C LEU A 92 -7.52 -17.49 8.12
N PRO A 93 -6.71 -18.56 8.00
CA PRO A 93 -5.29 -18.48 8.32
C PRO A 93 -4.60 -17.47 7.40
N PRO A 94 -3.51 -16.81 7.85
CA PRO A 94 -2.83 -15.77 7.07
C PRO A 94 -2.50 -16.18 5.63
N SER A 95 -2.11 -17.44 5.41
CA SER A 95 -1.77 -17.97 4.09
C SER A 95 -2.94 -18.04 3.09
N SER A 96 -4.17 -18.01 3.58
CA SER A 96 -5.39 -18.07 2.75
C SER A 96 -6.11 -16.73 2.65
N GLN A 97 -5.70 -15.74 3.44
CA GLN A 97 -6.35 -14.42 3.46
C GLN A 97 -6.20 -13.68 2.13
N THR A 98 -5.02 -13.77 1.50
CA THR A 98 -4.73 -13.13 0.22
C THR A 98 -5.70 -13.55 -0.88
N ALA A 99 -5.96 -14.86 -1.01
CA ALA A 99 -6.88 -15.39 -2.01
C ALA A 99 -8.35 -14.94 -1.80
N ASN A 100 -8.71 -14.51 -0.59
CA ASN A 100 -10.05 -14.04 -0.27
C ASN A 100 -10.23 -12.52 -0.45
N LEU A 101 -9.17 -11.76 -0.68
CA LEU A 101 -9.25 -10.28 -0.81
C LEU A 101 -10.13 -9.84 -1.98
N SER A 102 -10.08 -10.55 -3.12
CA SER A 102 -10.92 -10.26 -4.28
C SER A 102 -12.41 -10.36 -3.95
N THR A 103 -12.81 -11.42 -3.23
CA THR A 103 -14.19 -11.60 -2.74
C THR A 103 -14.63 -10.45 -1.83
N VAL A 104 -13.75 -9.98 -0.94
CA VAL A 104 -14.04 -8.84 -0.06
C VAL A 104 -14.24 -7.56 -0.85
N ILE A 105 -13.35 -7.27 -1.80
CA ILE A 105 -13.44 -6.08 -2.67
C ILE A 105 -14.77 -6.12 -3.44
N SER A 106 -15.07 -7.22 -4.13
CA SER A 106 -16.30 -7.33 -4.92
C SER A 106 -17.56 -7.22 -4.06
N SER A 107 -17.55 -7.75 -2.83
CA SER A 107 -18.67 -7.61 -1.89
C SER A 107 -18.88 -6.14 -1.46
N LEU A 108 -17.79 -5.42 -1.17
CA LEU A 108 -17.83 -4.01 -0.79
C LEU A 108 -18.29 -3.12 -1.96
N GLU A 109 -17.74 -3.34 -3.15
CA GLU A 109 -18.12 -2.63 -4.38
C GLU A 109 -19.59 -2.88 -4.75
N SER A 110 -20.11 -4.08 -4.52
CA SER A 110 -21.52 -4.40 -4.78
C SER A 110 -22.47 -3.76 -3.77
N TYR A 111 -22.01 -3.53 -2.54
CA TYR A 111 -22.81 -2.93 -1.47
C TYR A 111 -22.84 -1.39 -1.54
N LEU A 112 -21.73 -0.76 -1.89
CA LEU A 112 -21.59 0.71 -1.93
C LEU A 112 -22.72 1.43 -2.70
N PRO A 113 -23.14 1.01 -3.91
CA PRO A 113 -24.25 1.65 -4.63
C PRO A 113 -25.54 1.76 -3.81
N TYR A 114 -25.88 0.73 -3.06
CA TYR A 114 -27.10 0.70 -2.23
C TYR A 114 -27.00 1.66 -1.05
N LEU A 115 -25.84 1.73 -0.40
CA LEU A 115 -25.58 2.71 0.66
C LEU A 115 -25.71 4.15 0.14
N ILE A 116 -25.09 4.43 -1.01
CA ILE A 116 -25.12 5.76 -1.62
C ILE A 116 -26.53 6.13 -2.09
N ALA A 117 -27.32 5.16 -2.58
CA ALA A 117 -28.71 5.41 -2.96
C ALA A 117 -29.61 5.75 -1.76
N ILE A 118 -29.44 5.06 -0.63
CA ILE A 118 -30.15 5.39 0.62
C ILE A 118 -29.78 6.79 1.09
N ASP A 119 -28.48 7.11 1.12
CA ASP A 119 -27.95 8.42 1.52
C ASP A 119 -28.44 9.57 0.63
N ALA A 120 -28.43 9.36 -0.69
CA ALA A 120 -28.98 10.31 -1.65
C ALA A 120 -30.47 10.53 -1.43
N GLY A 121 -31.24 9.46 -1.18
CA GLY A 121 -32.67 9.58 -0.91
C GLY A 121 -32.99 10.31 0.39
N LEU A 122 -32.18 10.13 1.45
CA LEU A 122 -32.30 10.90 2.70
C LEU A 122 -31.95 12.38 2.51
N SER A 123 -31.08 12.68 1.53
CA SER A 123 -30.61 14.03 1.21
C SER A 123 -31.40 14.70 0.07
N ASN A 124 -32.50 14.08 -0.41
CA ASN A 124 -33.28 14.51 -1.57
C ASN A 124 -32.42 14.76 -2.83
N GLN A 125 -31.37 13.96 -3.02
CA GLN A 125 -30.51 14.00 -4.19
C GLN A 125 -30.95 12.91 -5.20
N PRO A 126 -30.92 13.20 -6.51
CA PRO A 126 -31.26 12.21 -7.52
C PRO A 126 -30.19 11.11 -7.59
N VAL A 127 -30.62 9.87 -7.83
CA VAL A 127 -29.76 8.71 -8.11
C VAL A 127 -30.01 8.30 -9.56
N SER A 128 -28.99 8.37 -10.41
CA SER A 128 -29.11 8.01 -11.83
C SER A 128 -30.25 8.75 -12.57
N ASN A 129 -30.45 10.02 -12.22
CA ASN A 129 -31.54 10.90 -12.68
C ASN A 129 -32.96 10.50 -12.21
N GLU A 130 -33.06 9.56 -11.27
CA GLU A 130 -34.31 9.21 -10.61
C GLU A 130 -34.41 9.80 -9.20
N THR A 131 -35.63 10.13 -8.78
CA THR A 131 -35.91 10.59 -7.41
C THR A 131 -36.11 9.38 -6.51
N VAL A 132 -35.16 9.17 -5.58
CA VAL A 132 -35.30 8.18 -4.50
C VAL A 132 -35.79 8.93 -3.27
N ASN A 133 -36.98 8.60 -2.76
CA ASN A 133 -37.54 9.19 -1.54
C ASN A 133 -37.36 8.20 -0.38
N THR A 134 -36.41 8.50 0.51
CA THR A 134 -36.05 7.65 1.65
C THR A 134 -36.40 8.37 2.95
N VAL A 135 -37.07 7.67 3.86
CA VAL A 135 -37.51 8.20 5.16
C VAL A 135 -36.77 7.47 6.28
N LEU A 136 -36.24 8.23 7.22
CA LEU A 136 -35.63 7.70 8.44
C LEU A 136 -36.73 7.47 9.50
N GLU A 137 -37.03 6.21 9.81
CA GLU A 137 -38.06 5.82 10.78
C GLU A 137 -37.52 5.72 12.20
N SER A 138 -36.28 5.26 12.34
CA SER A 138 -35.59 5.17 13.62
C SER A 138 -34.09 5.42 13.46
N THR A 139 -33.41 5.80 14.54
CA THR A 139 -31.96 5.99 14.51
C THR A 139 -31.28 4.64 14.27
N PRO A 140 -30.46 4.48 13.21
CA PRO A 140 -29.75 3.22 12.96
C PRO A 140 -28.80 2.95 14.11
N SER A 141 -28.63 1.68 14.48
CA SER A 141 -27.67 1.26 15.49
C SER A 141 -26.79 0.18 14.89
N ILE A 142 -25.64 0.60 14.38
CA ILE A 142 -24.71 -0.26 13.65
C ILE A 142 -23.42 -0.40 14.45
N SER A 143 -22.86 -1.60 14.54
CA SER A 143 -21.67 -1.83 15.37
C SER A 143 -20.48 -2.31 14.54
N TRP A 144 -19.43 -1.50 14.48
CA TRP A 144 -18.16 -1.84 13.82
C TRP A 144 -17.06 -2.14 14.82
N ARG A 145 -16.11 -2.97 14.43
CA ARG A 145 -14.86 -3.18 15.17
C ARG A 145 -13.72 -2.45 14.45
N PRO A 146 -13.25 -1.31 14.98
CA PRO A 146 -12.13 -0.56 14.41
C PRO A 146 -10.82 -1.34 14.52
N THR A 147 -9.82 -1.01 13.69
CA THR A 147 -8.52 -1.68 13.61
C THR A 147 -7.32 -0.77 13.78
N LEU A 148 -7.48 0.55 13.67
CA LEU A 148 -6.43 1.55 13.88
C LEU A 148 -6.40 2.11 15.31
N SER A 149 -7.49 1.98 16.07
CA SER A 149 -7.65 2.52 17.43
C SER A 149 -7.03 1.64 18.52
N GLY A 150 -6.01 2.11 19.25
CA GLY A 150 -5.40 1.43 20.41
C GLY A 150 -4.37 0.34 20.08
N ASP A 151 -3.62 -0.13 21.09
CA ASP A 151 -2.62 -1.20 20.93
C ASP A 151 -3.27 -2.60 21.03
N LEU A 152 -2.80 -3.53 20.19
CA LEU A 152 -3.27 -4.93 20.21
C LEU A 152 -2.77 -5.62 21.48
N VAL A 153 -3.69 -5.99 22.38
CA VAL A 153 -3.40 -6.88 23.49
C VAL A 153 -3.60 -8.32 23.01
N PRO A 154 -2.58 -9.19 23.05
CA PRO A 154 -2.72 -10.59 22.64
C PRO A 154 -3.87 -11.28 23.37
N GLY A 155 -4.72 -11.98 22.63
CA GLY A 155 -5.87 -12.71 23.18
C GLY A 155 -7.10 -11.85 23.50
N ARG A 156 -7.05 -10.52 23.32
CA ARG A 156 -8.19 -9.63 23.54
C ARG A 156 -8.67 -9.01 22.23
N GLU A 157 -9.95 -9.18 21.92
CA GLU A 157 -10.54 -8.48 20.78
C GLU A 157 -10.71 -6.98 21.07
N ARG A 158 -10.54 -6.17 20.03
CA ARG A 158 -10.83 -4.73 20.12
C ARG A 158 -12.33 -4.51 20.39
N PRO A 159 -12.68 -3.53 21.25
CA PRO A 159 -14.08 -3.21 21.52
C PRO A 159 -14.76 -2.74 20.22
N ARG A 160 -16.05 -3.03 20.11
CA ARG A 160 -16.87 -2.48 19.03
C ARG A 160 -17.23 -1.02 19.36
N VAL A 161 -17.45 -0.26 18.31
CA VAL A 161 -17.96 1.11 18.36
C VAL A 161 -19.32 1.10 17.67
N ASN A 162 -20.32 1.63 18.37
CA ASN A 162 -21.65 1.81 17.81
C ASN A 162 -21.69 3.14 17.06
N ILE A 163 -22.20 3.10 15.84
CA ILE A 163 -22.42 4.24 14.99
C ILE A 163 -23.93 4.40 14.78
N ASN A 164 -24.37 5.65 14.86
CA ASN A 164 -25.78 6.01 14.84
C ASN A 164 -26.15 6.83 13.60
N SER A 165 -25.29 6.80 12.57
CA SER A 165 -25.44 7.58 11.35
C SER A 165 -24.97 6.78 10.14
N LEU A 166 -25.61 7.03 9.00
CA LEU A 166 -25.33 6.35 7.73
C LEU A 166 -23.97 6.76 7.15
N GLU A 167 -23.55 7.99 7.39
CA GLU A 167 -22.28 8.55 6.95
C GLU A 167 -21.10 7.73 7.48
N TYR A 168 -21.15 7.32 8.74
CA TYR A 168 -20.11 6.48 9.32
C TYR A 168 -20.13 5.04 8.79
N GLU A 169 -21.29 4.50 8.38
CA GLU A 169 -21.36 3.21 7.68
C GLU A 169 -20.67 3.31 6.31
N ILE A 170 -20.89 4.41 5.59
CA ILE A 170 -20.20 4.72 4.33
C ILE A 170 -18.68 4.82 4.56
N TYR A 171 -18.23 5.56 5.58
CA TYR A 171 -16.80 5.71 5.85
C TYR A 171 -16.14 4.40 6.27
N PHE A 172 -16.78 3.57 7.09
CA PHE A 172 -16.25 2.24 7.41
C PHE A 172 -16.18 1.34 6.18
N THR A 173 -17.19 1.39 5.31
CA THR A 173 -17.23 0.61 4.07
C THR A 173 -16.11 1.05 3.11
N LEU A 174 -15.96 2.36 2.88
CA LEU A 174 -14.89 2.93 2.04
C LEU A 174 -13.51 2.66 2.62
N SER A 175 -13.30 2.82 3.93
CA SER A 175 -12.04 2.48 4.59
C SER A 175 -11.71 0.99 4.46
N SER A 176 -12.70 0.11 4.58
CA SER A 176 -12.52 -1.33 4.37
C SER A 176 -12.09 -1.65 2.93
N LEU A 177 -12.68 -0.96 1.95
CA LEU A 177 -12.30 -1.08 0.54
C LEU A 177 -10.87 -0.59 0.30
N GLY A 178 -10.53 0.59 0.84
CA GLY A 178 -9.18 1.15 0.78
C GLY A 178 -8.13 0.22 1.40
N PHE A 179 -8.38 -0.33 2.60
CA PHE A 179 -7.49 -1.32 3.21
C PHE A 179 -7.34 -2.57 2.34
N SER A 180 -8.43 -3.04 1.73
CA SER A 180 -8.40 -4.23 0.87
C SER A 180 -7.52 -4.00 -0.37
N HIS A 181 -7.57 -2.82 -0.99
CA HIS A 181 -6.66 -2.46 -2.08
C HIS A 181 -5.20 -2.36 -1.65
N VAL A 182 -4.90 -1.77 -0.48
CA VAL A 182 -3.52 -1.76 0.04
C VAL A 182 -3.01 -3.19 0.27
N LEU A 183 -3.86 -4.08 0.80
CA LEU A 183 -3.52 -5.49 0.98
C LEU A 183 -3.32 -6.23 -0.36
N MET A 184 -4.09 -5.89 -1.40
CA MET A 184 -3.86 -6.39 -2.76
C MET A 184 -2.54 -5.90 -3.36
N ALA A 185 -2.17 -4.63 -3.12
CA ALA A 185 -0.86 -4.11 -3.52
C ALA A 185 0.26 -4.90 -2.84
N ARG A 186 0.13 -5.16 -1.54
CA ARG A 186 1.09 -5.97 -0.76
C ARG A 186 1.19 -7.40 -1.28
N ALA A 187 0.06 -8.05 -1.56
CA ALA A 187 0.01 -9.39 -2.13
C ALA A 187 0.67 -9.44 -3.52
N ALA A 188 0.38 -8.47 -4.38
CA ALA A 188 1.01 -8.38 -5.70
C ALA A 188 2.53 -8.22 -5.60
N LEU A 189 3.00 -7.47 -4.60
CA LEU A 189 4.42 -7.23 -4.34
C LEU A 189 5.15 -8.46 -3.81
N GLN A 190 4.51 -9.31 -3.00
CA GLN A 190 5.09 -10.47 -2.30
C GLN A 190 6.07 -11.32 -3.14
N PRO A 191 5.77 -11.72 -4.39
CA PRO A 191 6.67 -12.56 -5.18
C PRO A 191 8.03 -11.93 -5.43
N LEU A 192 8.13 -10.59 -5.46
CA LEU A 192 9.41 -9.91 -5.60
C LEU A 192 10.33 -10.24 -4.40
N TYR A 193 9.76 -10.43 -3.21
CA TYR A 193 10.49 -10.52 -1.96
C TYR A 193 10.80 -11.95 -1.52
N SER A 194 10.11 -12.93 -2.10
CA SER A 194 10.35 -14.31 -1.72
C SER A 194 11.77 -14.74 -2.07
N THR A 195 12.49 -15.27 -1.08
CA THR A 195 13.84 -15.81 -1.29
C THR A 195 13.83 -17.24 -1.81
N THR A 196 12.65 -17.85 -1.90
CA THR A 196 12.43 -19.27 -2.23
C THR A 196 11.79 -19.47 -3.61
N GLN A 197 11.20 -18.42 -4.20
CA GLN A 197 10.57 -18.48 -5.53
C GLN A 197 11.58 -18.25 -6.66
N ASP A 198 11.24 -18.76 -7.85
CA ASP A 198 12.03 -18.56 -9.06
C ASP A 198 12.17 -17.08 -9.41
N PHE A 199 13.30 -16.74 -10.04
CA PHE A 199 13.61 -15.38 -10.44
C PHE A 199 12.56 -14.83 -11.43
N GLN A 200 12.03 -13.65 -11.13
CA GLN A 200 11.09 -12.95 -12.01
C GLN A 200 11.81 -12.04 -13.00
N GLY A 201 11.48 -12.18 -14.28
CA GLY A 201 12.06 -11.37 -15.36
C GLY A 201 11.76 -9.87 -15.20
N THR A 202 12.58 -9.01 -15.83
CA THR A 202 12.41 -7.55 -15.78
C THR A 202 11.01 -7.07 -16.18
N GLN A 203 10.40 -7.74 -17.18
CA GLN A 203 9.05 -7.44 -17.63
C GLN A 203 8.00 -7.81 -16.57
N GLU A 204 8.11 -8.97 -15.94
CA GLU A 204 7.19 -9.43 -14.89
C GLU A 204 7.26 -8.52 -13.66
N ARG A 205 8.47 -8.16 -13.23
CA ARG A 205 8.69 -7.19 -12.14
C ARG A 205 8.02 -5.85 -12.43
N THR A 206 8.14 -5.37 -13.66
CA THR A 206 7.49 -4.12 -14.10
C THR A 206 5.97 -4.24 -14.02
N THR A 207 5.39 -5.36 -14.46
CA THR A 207 3.95 -5.63 -14.39
C THR A 207 3.46 -5.67 -12.95
N ILE A 208 4.19 -6.34 -12.07
CA ILE A 208 3.87 -6.42 -10.63
C ILE A 208 3.88 -5.04 -10.00
N MET A 209 4.93 -4.25 -10.21
CA MET A 209 5.04 -2.90 -9.64
C MET A 209 3.95 -1.96 -10.18
N THR A 210 3.63 -2.06 -11.47
CA THR A 210 2.54 -1.29 -12.09
C THR A 210 1.19 -1.68 -11.49
N THR A 211 0.97 -2.97 -11.26
CA THR A 211 -0.26 -3.49 -10.64
C THR A 211 -0.40 -3.02 -9.20
N ALA A 212 0.67 -3.12 -8.39
CA ALA A 212 0.67 -2.63 -7.02
C ALA A 212 0.45 -1.11 -6.94
N THR A 213 1.08 -0.35 -7.86
CA THR A 213 0.87 1.10 -7.97
C THR A 213 -0.60 1.42 -8.27
N LYS A 214 -1.25 0.67 -9.17
CA LYS A 214 -2.68 0.85 -9.47
C LYS A 214 -3.54 0.69 -8.22
N TYR A 215 -3.30 -0.37 -7.43
CA TYR A 215 -4.06 -0.60 -6.20
C TYR A 215 -3.83 0.50 -5.14
N LEU A 216 -2.61 0.99 -4.98
CA LEU A 216 -2.32 2.09 -4.03
C LEU A 216 -2.97 3.40 -4.46
N LEU A 217 -2.96 3.73 -5.76
CA LEU A 217 -3.62 4.93 -6.27
C LEU A 217 -5.16 4.85 -6.17
N GLU A 218 -5.73 3.66 -6.33
CA GLU A 218 -7.17 3.43 -6.08
C GLU A 218 -7.51 3.58 -4.60
N ALA A 219 -6.69 3.03 -3.69
CA ALA A 219 -6.87 3.27 -2.27
C ALA A 219 -6.76 4.77 -1.91
N ALA A 220 -5.79 5.48 -2.51
CA ALA A 220 -5.60 6.90 -2.30
C ALA A 220 -6.82 7.73 -2.75
N SER A 221 -7.42 7.41 -3.90
CA SER A 221 -8.62 8.10 -4.38
C SER A 221 -9.82 7.87 -3.48
N ILE A 222 -10.04 6.63 -3.02
CA ILE A 222 -11.11 6.27 -2.09
C ILE A 222 -10.98 7.05 -0.77
N TYR A 223 -9.78 7.08 -0.20
CA TYR A 223 -9.52 7.81 1.05
C TYR A 223 -9.62 9.33 0.89
N ASP A 224 -9.19 9.88 -0.24
CA ASP A 224 -9.31 11.31 -0.51
C ASP A 224 -10.77 11.73 -0.64
N TYR A 225 -11.60 10.93 -1.32
CA TYR A 225 -13.04 11.12 -1.38
C TYR A 225 -13.70 11.01 0.00
N ALA A 226 -13.39 9.95 0.76
CA ALA A 226 -13.94 9.76 2.10
C ALA A 226 -13.54 10.90 3.05
N ALA A 227 -12.28 11.35 2.99
CA ALA A 227 -11.80 12.47 3.78
C ALA A 227 -12.55 13.77 3.44
N THR A 228 -12.62 14.12 2.15
CA THR A 228 -13.31 15.33 1.66
C THR A 228 -14.78 15.33 2.08
N ARG A 229 -15.45 14.18 1.99
CA ARG A 229 -16.84 14.03 2.42
C ARG A 229 -16.99 14.14 3.94
N SER A 230 -16.08 13.55 4.71
CA SER A 230 -16.13 13.59 6.18
C SER A 230 -15.85 14.97 6.77
N GLU A 231 -15.09 15.82 6.08
CA GLU A 231 -14.85 17.22 6.47
C GLU A 231 -16.12 18.08 6.42
N GLN A 232 -17.14 17.65 5.68
CA GLN A 232 -18.43 18.33 5.58
C GLN A 232 -19.40 17.95 6.71
N VAL A 233 -19.12 16.87 7.44
CA VAL A 233 -20.00 16.38 8.52
C VAL A 233 -19.73 17.13 9.81
N ILE A 234 -20.78 17.69 10.39
CA ILE A 234 -20.72 18.38 11.69
C ILE A 234 -20.84 17.34 12.80
N GLY A 235 -19.77 17.14 13.57
CA GLY A 235 -19.76 16.26 14.73
C GLY A 235 -18.40 15.63 14.97
N ASN A 236 -18.27 14.95 16.12
CA ASN A 236 -17.06 14.19 16.41
C ASN A 236 -17.19 12.78 15.82
N PRO A 237 -16.14 12.27 15.16
CA PRO A 237 -16.15 10.90 14.64
C PRO A 237 -16.24 9.91 15.81
N PRO A 238 -16.93 8.77 15.63
CA PRO A 238 -17.14 7.78 16.69
C PRO A 238 -15.84 7.06 17.08
N CYS A 239 -14.84 7.04 16.19
CA CYS A 239 -13.49 6.57 16.48
C CYS A 239 -12.47 7.18 15.50
N VAL A 240 -11.18 6.99 15.78
CA VAL A 240 -10.12 7.56 14.94
C VAL A 240 -10.06 6.97 13.53
N ASP A 241 -10.52 5.72 13.34
CA ASP A 241 -10.45 5.00 12.05
C ASP A 241 -11.25 5.69 10.93
N VAL A 242 -12.33 6.38 11.29
CA VAL A 242 -13.20 7.12 10.36
C VAL A 242 -13.12 8.64 10.56
N SER A 243 -12.13 9.11 11.32
CA SER A 243 -11.91 10.55 11.48
C SER A 243 -11.38 11.17 10.18
N PRO A 244 -11.76 12.42 9.84
CA PRO A 244 -11.28 13.09 8.65
C PRO A 244 -9.74 13.14 8.56
N ALA A 245 -9.08 13.39 9.71
CA ALA A 245 -7.62 13.42 9.82
C ALA A 245 -6.99 12.06 9.45
N THR A 246 -7.53 10.94 9.98
CA THR A 246 -7.02 9.61 9.65
C THR A 246 -7.29 9.23 8.21
N LEU A 247 -8.48 9.52 7.67
CA LEU A 247 -8.80 9.27 6.26
C LEU A 247 -7.83 10.02 5.34
N ARG A 248 -7.58 11.31 5.61
CA ARG A 248 -6.60 12.11 4.87
C ARG A 248 -5.17 11.60 5.03
N ALA A 249 -4.82 11.08 6.21
CA ALA A 249 -3.52 10.46 6.46
C ALA A 249 -3.34 9.17 5.64
N LEU A 250 -4.38 8.34 5.54
CA LEU A 250 -4.36 7.11 4.74
C LEU A 250 -4.23 7.40 3.24
N ALA A 251 -4.90 8.44 2.73
CA ALA A 251 -4.70 8.90 1.35
C ALA A 251 -3.24 9.32 1.10
N SER A 252 -2.69 10.13 2.01
CA SER A 252 -1.30 10.60 1.95
C SER A 252 -0.29 9.45 2.05
N LEU A 253 -0.57 8.44 2.88
CA LEU A 253 0.26 7.24 3.00
C LEU A 253 0.29 6.45 1.68
N CYS A 254 -0.88 6.16 1.11
CA CYS A 254 -0.97 5.42 -0.16
C CYS A 254 -0.21 6.16 -1.28
N HIS A 255 -0.26 7.49 -1.29
CA HIS A 255 0.49 8.32 -2.22
C HIS A 255 2.01 8.20 -2.01
N ALA A 256 2.48 8.25 -0.76
CA ALA A 256 3.90 8.07 -0.45
C ALA A 256 4.43 6.71 -0.95
N GLU A 257 3.70 5.63 -0.66
CA GLU A 257 4.07 4.27 -1.06
C GLU A 257 4.06 4.11 -2.59
N ALA A 258 3.05 4.64 -3.29
CA ALA A 258 2.98 4.63 -4.75
C ALA A 258 4.15 5.39 -5.40
N THR A 259 4.55 6.52 -4.83
CA THR A 259 5.70 7.31 -5.29
C THR A 259 7.01 6.55 -5.14
N LEU A 260 7.18 5.80 -4.04
CA LEU A 260 8.36 4.97 -3.83
C LEU A 260 8.43 3.77 -4.78
N LEU A 261 7.29 3.18 -5.16
CA LEU A 261 7.26 2.13 -6.18
C LEU A 261 7.76 2.63 -7.55
N ALA A 262 7.51 3.89 -7.89
CA ALA A 262 7.98 4.47 -9.15
C ALA A 262 9.51 4.64 -9.19
N VAL A 263 10.12 4.97 -8.04
CA VAL A 263 11.58 4.97 -7.89
C VAL A 263 12.12 3.54 -7.96
N LEU A 264 11.43 2.64 -7.27
CA LEU A 264 11.90 1.29 -7.07
C LEU A 264 12.04 0.48 -8.36
N LYS A 265 11.15 0.74 -9.32
CA LYS A 265 11.16 0.10 -10.63
C LYS A 265 12.52 0.12 -11.32
N ASP A 266 13.26 1.21 -11.16
CA ASP A 266 14.52 1.46 -11.84
C ASP A 266 15.70 1.55 -10.86
N ASP A 267 15.55 1.09 -9.60
CA ASP A 267 16.58 1.15 -8.57
C ASP A 267 17.42 -0.15 -8.53
N PRO A 268 18.70 -0.14 -8.94
CA PRO A 268 19.53 -1.33 -9.01
C PRO A 268 20.22 -1.69 -7.68
N TYR A 269 20.30 -0.77 -6.72
CA TYR A 269 21.08 -0.96 -5.49
C TYR A 269 20.53 -2.03 -4.54
N PRO A 270 19.20 -2.15 -4.33
CA PRO A 270 18.61 -3.22 -3.53
C PRO A 270 19.00 -4.62 -4.06
N ALA A 271 18.95 -4.78 -5.37
CA ALA A 271 19.41 -5.98 -6.06
C ALA A 271 20.91 -6.25 -5.82
N ALA A 272 21.75 -5.21 -5.93
CA ALA A 272 23.18 -5.32 -5.73
C ALA A 272 23.57 -5.73 -4.30
N VAL A 273 22.93 -5.14 -3.27
CA VAL A 273 23.15 -5.51 -1.86
C VAL A 273 22.75 -6.96 -1.60
N ALA A 274 21.62 -7.39 -2.18
CA ALA A 274 21.16 -8.75 -1.97
C ALA A 274 22.04 -9.79 -2.69
N GLN A 275 22.58 -9.43 -3.86
CA GLN A 275 23.56 -10.24 -4.59
C GLN A 275 24.86 -10.41 -3.79
N ASP A 276 25.40 -9.33 -3.20
CA ASP A 276 26.61 -9.38 -2.36
C ASP A 276 26.47 -10.33 -1.16
N ARG A 277 25.24 -10.51 -0.65
CA ARG A 277 24.93 -11.46 0.45
C ARG A 277 24.82 -12.91 0.00
N ASN A 278 24.65 -13.17 -1.30
CA ASN A 278 24.45 -14.51 -1.81
C ASN A 278 25.78 -15.27 -1.87
N LYS A 279 26.03 -16.13 -0.89
CA LYS A 279 27.24 -16.98 -0.81
C LYS A 279 27.44 -17.91 -2.01
N ASN A 280 26.36 -18.19 -2.74
CA ASN A 280 26.39 -19.05 -3.92
C ASN A 280 26.65 -18.25 -5.21
N ASP A 281 26.66 -16.92 -5.14
CA ASP A 281 27.00 -16.09 -6.27
C ASP A 281 28.53 -16.03 -6.46
N LYS A 282 28.96 -16.47 -7.64
CA LYS A 282 30.36 -16.48 -8.08
C LYS A 282 30.56 -15.56 -9.29
N GLU A 283 29.54 -14.82 -9.72
CA GLU A 283 29.60 -13.97 -10.91
C GLU A 283 30.66 -12.87 -10.77
N TRP A 284 30.84 -12.35 -9.55
CA TRP A 284 31.90 -11.40 -9.20
C TRP A 284 33.32 -11.92 -9.50
N MET A 285 33.52 -13.24 -9.53
CA MET A 285 34.82 -13.85 -9.85
C MET A 285 35.18 -13.71 -11.33
N PHE A 286 34.18 -13.50 -12.19
CA PHE A 286 34.36 -13.42 -13.64
C PHE A 286 34.15 -12.00 -14.18
N LYS A 287 33.30 -11.20 -13.53
CA LYS A 287 33.03 -9.81 -13.90
C LYS A 287 32.73 -8.97 -12.65
N ALA A 288 33.30 -7.77 -12.57
CA ALA A 288 32.91 -6.82 -11.54
C ALA A 288 31.41 -6.49 -11.67
N PRO A 289 30.64 -6.46 -10.56
CA PRO A 289 29.24 -6.05 -10.59
C PRO A 289 29.10 -4.65 -11.21
N ASP A 290 28.35 -4.56 -12.30
CA ASP A 290 28.07 -3.30 -12.99
C ASP A 290 26.68 -2.81 -12.58
N VAL A 291 26.63 -1.66 -11.91
CA VAL A 291 25.38 -1.07 -11.43
C VAL A 291 24.90 -0.06 -12.47
N PRO A 292 23.75 -0.28 -13.12
CA PRO A 292 23.24 0.64 -14.13
C PRO A 292 23.14 2.09 -13.62
N LYS A 293 23.49 3.04 -14.48
CA LYS A 293 23.31 4.46 -14.17
C LYS A 293 21.83 4.78 -14.04
N VAL A 294 21.49 5.52 -13.00
CA VAL A 294 20.11 5.93 -12.70
C VAL A 294 19.94 7.43 -12.88
N ARG A 295 18.69 7.88 -13.01
CA ARG A 295 18.32 9.29 -12.95
C ARG A 295 18.35 9.77 -11.49
N ALA A 296 19.54 9.76 -10.89
CA ALA A 296 19.77 9.90 -9.45
C ALA A 296 19.09 11.14 -8.88
N HIS A 297 19.34 12.32 -9.44
CA HIS A 297 18.70 13.55 -9.00
C HIS A 297 17.15 13.51 -9.05
N LEU A 298 16.57 12.93 -10.10
CA LEU A 298 15.10 12.79 -10.21
C LEU A 298 14.58 11.88 -9.09
N TYR A 299 15.19 10.71 -8.89
CA TYR A 299 14.78 9.77 -7.85
C TYR A 299 14.95 10.34 -6.46
N ALA A 300 15.99 11.14 -6.21
CA ALA A 300 16.15 11.86 -4.96
C ALA A 300 14.92 12.75 -4.67
N ARG A 301 14.48 13.52 -5.67
CA ARG A 301 13.30 14.40 -5.53
C ARG A 301 11.98 13.64 -5.39
N LEU A 302 11.82 12.49 -6.05
CA LEU A 302 10.64 11.62 -5.85
C LEU A 302 10.61 11.06 -4.42
N CYS A 303 11.76 10.61 -3.90
CA CYS A 303 11.89 10.13 -2.52
C CYS A 303 11.59 11.24 -1.49
N LEU A 304 11.94 12.49 -1.78
CA LEU A 304 11.57 13.63 -0.94
C LEU A 304 10.05 13.88 -0.96
N ALA A 305 9.40 13.83 -2.12
CA ALA A 305 7.93 13.94 -2.19
C ALA A 305 7.25 12.82 -1.38
N ALA A 306 7.75 11.58 -1.48
CA ALA A 306 7.25 10.49 -0.65
C ALA A 306 7.46 10.74 0.86
N SER A 307 8.60 11.32 1.24
CA SER A 307 8.86 11.72 2.63
C SER A 307 7.90 12.81 3.12
N GLU A 308 7.60 13.81 2.28
CA GLU A 308 6.64 14.88 2.57
C GLU A 308 5.22 14.32 2.77
N HIS A 309 4.77 13.40 1.90
CA HIS A 309 3.49 12.70 2.06
C HIS A 309 3.43 11.83 3.33
N ALA A 310 4.50 11.11 3.65
CA ALA A 310 4.59 10.33 4.88
C ALA A 310 4.61 11.23 6.13
N ALA A 311 5.29 12.39 6.07
CA ALA A 311 5.29 13.38 7.13
C ALA A 311 3.88 13.96 7.36
N LYS A 312 3.16 14.28 6.29
CA LYS A 312 1.76 14.72 6.35
C LYS A 312 0.87 13.66 7.00
N ALA A 313 1.00 12.39 6.60
CA ALA A 313 0.26 11.28 7.21
C ALA A 313 0.55 11.16 8.71
N SER A 314 1.82 11.20 9.09
CA SER A 314 2.26 11.13 10.49
C SER A 314 1.68 12.28 11.33
N ALA A 315 1.77 13.52 10.84
CA ALA A 315 1.25 14.70 11.55
C ALA A 315 -0.28 14.62 11.76
N LEU A 316 -1.02 14.21 10.73
CA LEU A 316 -2.47 14.04 10.81
C LEU A 316 -2.85 12.97 11.83
N CYS A 317 -2.22 11.79 11.81
CA CYS A 317 -2.48 10.74 12.80
C CYS A 317 -2.05 11.11 14.22
N GLN A 318 -1.00 11.91 14.40
CA GLN A 318 -0.58 12.42 15.71
C GLN A 318 -1.58 13.42 16.28
N SER A 319 -2.18 14.28 15.45
CA SER A 319 -3.24 15.19 15.88
C SER A 319 -4.50 14.47 16.35
N ALA A 320 -4.79 13.29 15.77
CA ALA A 320 -5.89 12.42 16.17
C ALA A 320 -5.65 11.63 17.48
N ARG A 321 -4.52 11.86 18.17
CA ARG A 321 -4.11 11.14 19.40
C ARG A 321 -4.72 11.68 20.69
N ALA A 322 -5.54 12.72 20.64
CA ALA A 322 -6.17 13.32 21.82
C ALA A 322 -7.29 12.41 22.38
N GLY A 323 -6.93 11.29 23.02
CA GLY A 323 -7.84 10.41 23.74
C GLY A 323 -7.30 8.98 23.97
N PRO A 324 -7.91 8.21 24.90
CA PRO A 324 -7.56 6.80 25.15
C PRO A 324 -7.82 5.85 23.96
N SER A 325 -8.44 6.35 22.89
CA SER A 325 -8.76 5.68 21.62
C SER A 325 -7.87 6.12 20.45
N GLY A 326 -6.70 6.73 20.72
CA GLY A 326 -5.79 7.23 19.69
C GLY A 326 -5.27 6.15 18.72
N VAL A 327 -4.68 6.62 17.61
CA VAL A 327 -4.08 5.76 16.58
C VAL A 327 -2.99 4.86 17.17
N SER A 328 -2.97 3.58 16.78
CA SER A 328 -2.05 2.57 17.30
C SER A 328 -0.58 2.96 17.16
N SER A 329 0.22 2.64 18.18
CA SER A 329 1.64 2.98 18.22
C SER A 329 2.44 2.35 17.08
N GLY A 330 2.07 1.12 16.69
CA GLY A 330 2.69 0.39 15.59
C GLY A 330 2.50 1.07 14.23
N PHE A 331 1.32 1.62 13.97
CA PHE A 331 1.05 2.36 12.73
C PHE A 331 1.77 3.71 12.71
N LEU A 332 1.76 4.46 13.82
CA LEU A 332 2.51 5.72 13.93
C LEU A 332 4.02 5.52 13.71
N ARG A 333 4.57 4.44 14.28
CA ARG A 333 5.98 4.09 14.06
C ARG A 333 6.26 3.79 12.58
N TYR A 334 5.39 3.04 11.92
CA TYR A 334 5.54 2.76 10.49
C TYR A 334 5.52 4.04 9.64
N LEU A 335 4.62 4.99 9.90
CA LEU A 335 4.59 6.27 9.19
C LEU A 335 5.90 7.06 9.36
N GLU A 336 6.45 7.08 10.58
CA GLU A 336 7.71 7.76 10.86
C GLU A 336 8.92 7.05 10.25
N ASP A 337 8.96 5.71 10.30
CA ASP A 337 10.00 4.92 9.64
C ASP A 337 9.92 5.09 8.11
N LEU A 338 8.72 5.16 7.52
CA LEU A 338 8.54 5.43 6.09
C LEU A 338 9.03 6.83 5.72
N ARG A 339 8.71 7.85 6.53
CA ARG A 339 9.18 9.22 6.35
C ARG A 339 10.71 9.28 6.34
N ARG A 340 11.35 8.68 7.34
CA ARG A 340 12.82 8.63 7.49
C ARG A 340 13.47 7.83 6.37
N THR A 341 12.92 6.68 6.02
CA THR A 341 13.45 5.82 4.96
C THR A 341 13.36 6.50 3.60
N SER A 342 12.25 7.19 3.32
CA SER A 342 12.11 7.98 2.09
C SER A 342 13.13 9.11 2.01
N ARG A 343 13.38 9.82 3.12
CA ARG A 343 14.40 10.87 3.18
C ARG A 343 15.82 10.32 3.05
N ALA A 344 16.11 9.18 3.67
CA ALA A 344 17.39 8.49 3.56
C ALA A 344 17.65 8.01 2.12
N LYS A 345 16.64 7.49 1.42
CA LYS A 345 16.71 7.19 -0.02
C LYS A 345 17.03 8.42 -0.86
N ALA A 346 16.45 9.57 -0.52
CA ALA A 346 16.81 10.82 -1.19
C ALA A 346 18.28 11.18 -0.99
N CYS A 347 18.79 11.11 0.25
CA CYS A 347 20.20 11.29 0.55
C CYS A 347 21.08 10.33 -0.26
N ARG A 348 20.73 9.04 -0.31
CA ARG A 348 21.42 8.04 -1.13
C ARG A 348 21.53 8.48 -2.59
N PHE A 349 20.42 8.90 -3.19
CA PHE A 349 20.40 9.32 -4.59
C PHE A 349 21.14 10.63 -4.84
N PHE A 350 21.12 11.60 -3.91
CA PHE A 350 22.02 12.76 -4.01
C PHE A 350 23.49 12.35 -3.94
N GLY A 351 23.83 11.36 -3.10
CA GLY A 351 25.19 10.84 -3.03
C GLY A 351 25.63 10.16 -4.31
N ILE A 352 24.73 9.40 -4.95
CA ILE A 352 24.97 8.78 -6.26
C ILE A 352 25.15 9.85 -7.34
N ASP A 353 24.32 10.89 -7.34
CA ASP A 353 24.41 12.01 -8.29
C ASP A 353 25.77 12.75 -8.16
N ALA A 354 26.19 13.03 -6.92
CA ALA A 354 27.48 13.64 -6.64
C ALA A 354 28.67 12.75 -7.08
N GLU A 355 28.60 11.44 -6.83
CA GLU A 355 29.66 10.52 -7.26
C GLU A 355 29.75 10.37 -8.78
N LEU A 356 28.60 10.34 -9.47
CA LEU A 356 28.56 10.39 -10.94
C LEU A 356 29.16 11.69 -11.49
N GLY A 357 29.07 12.79 -10.73
CA GLY A 357 29.73 14.07 -11.00
C GLY A 357 31.22 14.12 -10.64
N GLY A 358 31.79 13.05 -10.09
CA GLY A 358 33.20 12.99 -9.64
C GLY A 358 33.46 13.58 -8.25
N GLU A 359 32.41 13.89 -7.49
CA GLU A 359 32.50 14.42 -6.13
C GLU A 359 32.28 13.33 -5.08
N THR A 360 33.16 12.32 -5.06
CA THR A 360 33.03 11.16 -4.16
C THR A 360 32.95 11.54 -2.68
N ALA A 361 33.64 12.60 -2.24
CA ALA A 361 33.59 13.06 -0.85
C ALA A 361 32.21 13.64 -0.47
N GLU A 362 31.54 14.35 -1.38
CA GLU A 362 30.15 14.77 -1.18
C GLU A 362 29.21 13.56 -1.22
N GLY A 363 29.48 12.58 -2.09
CA GLY A 363 28.80 11.28 -2.10
C GLY A 363 28.80 10.57 -0.74
N ILE A 364 29.98 10.47 -0.11
CA ILE A 364 30.15 9.92 1.24
C ILE A 364 29.33 10.71 2.26
N ALA A 365 29.43 12.05 2.23
CA ALA A 365 28.72 12.91 3.17
C ALA A 365 27.18 12.71 3.07
N TRP A 366 26.65 12.56 1.86
CA TRP A 366 25.23 12.24 1.64
C TRP A 366 24.85 10.84 2.13
N ALA A 367 25.70 9.82 1.93
CA ALA A 367 25.45 8.48 2.48
C ALA A 367 25.35 8.51 4.01
N ARG A 368 26.26 9.23 4.67
CA ARG A 368 26.26 9.43 6.12
C ARG A 368 25.07 10.26 6.59
N ALA A 369 24.64 11.26 5.83
CA ALA A 369 23.42 12.00 6.09
C ALA A 369 22.18 11.08 6.05
N GLY A 370 22.13 10.16 5.10
CA GLY A 370 21.08 9.14 5.02
C GLY A 370 21.06 8.23 6.26
N LEU A 371 22.22 7.75 6.72
CA LEU A 371 22.33 6.94 7.94
C LEU A 371 21.87 7.72 9.18
N HIS A 372 22.24 9.00 9.27
CA HIS A 372 21.79 9.90 10.33
C HIS A 372 20.26 10.06 10.35
N GLU A 373 19.60 10.22 9.19
CA GLU A 373 18.12 10.28 9.10
C GLU A 373 17.44 9.00 9.62
N LEU A 374 18.05 7.83 9.36
CA LEU A 374 17.60 6.54 9.88
C LEU A 374 17.87 6.37 11.40
N GLY A 375 18.58 7.29 12.02
CA GLY A 375 18.99 7.25 13.43
C GLY A 375 20.20 6.35 13.68
N ILE A 376 21.06 6.16 12.69
CA ILE A 376 22.24 5.31 12.76
C ILE A 376 23.48 6.22 12.85
N GLU A 377 24.18 6.11 13.98
CA GLU A 377 25.44 6.83 14.17
C GLU A 377 26.57 6.16 13.38
N VAL A 378 27.15 6.92 12.44
CA VAL A 378 28.36 6.50 11.73
C VAL A 378 29.55 6.74 12.65
N LYS A 379 30.05 5.68 13.28
CA LYS A 379 31.28 5.77 14.07
C LYS A 379 32.49 5.75 13.13
N ASP A 380 33.36 6.75 13.24
CA ASP A 380 34.68 6.70 12.62
C ASP A 380 35.41 5.44 13.11
N ALA A 381 36.04 4.72 12.17
CA ALA A 381 36.57 3.36 12.32
C ALA A 381 37.67 3.15 13.40
N LYS A 382 37.89 4.10 14.30
CA LYS A 382 38.96 4.07 15.32
C LYS A 382 38.52 3.62 16.72
N LYS A 383 37.25 3.37 17.04
CA LYS A 383 36.85 2.84 18.38
C LYS A 383 35.66 1.87 18.38
N GLY A 384 35.94 0.59 18.67
CA GLY A 384 35.11 -0.23 19.58
C GLY A 384 34.03 -1.18 19.02
N LEU A 385 34.36 -2.49 19.01
CA LEU A 385 33.55 -3.69 19.34
C LEU A 385 32.10 -3.84 18.83
N SER A 386 31.98 -4.46 17.64
CA SER A 386 31.25 -5.68 17.26
C SER A 386 30.20 -6.34 18.19
N LEU A 387 29.16 -5.64 18.67
CA LEU A 387 27.93 -6.27 19.19
C LEU A 387 26.69 -6.02 18.29
N SER A 388 26.70 -4.95 17.49
CA SER A 388 25.59 -4.59 16.59
C SER A 388 25.45 -5.54 15.39
N ARG A 389 26.56 -6.10 14.87
CA ARG A 389 26.56 -7.00 13.71
C ARG A 389 25.83 -8.33 13.96
N THR A 390 25.91 -8.86 15.18
CA THR A 390 25.27 -10.13 15.56
C THR A 390 23.77 -9.98 15.79
N MET A 391 23.31 -8.89 16.41
CA MET A 391 21.88 -8.57 16.51
C MET A 391 21.27 -8.21 15.15
N LYS A 392 22.02 -7.50 14.30
CA LYS A 392 21.63 -7.20 12.92
C LYS A 392 21.29 -8.49 12.19
N GLY A 393 22.23 -9.44 12.11
CA GLY A 393 22.04 -10.74 11.46
C GLY A 393 20.88 -11.61 11.99
N PHE A 394 20.52 -11.48 13.28
CA PHE A 394 19.34 -12.15 13.83
C PHE A 394 18.03 -11.51 13.39
N HIS A 395 17.99 -10.18 13.32
CA HIS A 395 16.84 -9.43 12.83
C HIS A 395 16.59 -9.69 11.33
N GLU A 396 17.65 -9.83 10.53
CA GLU A 396 17.54 -10.14 9.08
C GLU A 396 16.96 -11.54 8.86
N LYS A 397 17.50 -12.56 9.55
CA LYS A 397 16.95 -13.94 9.45
C LYS A 397 15.50 -14.02 9.90
N ARG A 398 15.06 -13.13 10.79
CA ARG A 398 13.67 -13.06 11.24
C ARG A 398 12.78 -12.35 10.23
N GLU A 399 13.30 -11.33 9.54
CA GLU A 399 12.62 -10.64 8.46
C GLU A 399 12.43 -11.56 7.24
N ASP A 400 13.50 -12.22 6.78
CA ASP A 400 13.46 -13.16 5.66
C ASP A 400 12.42 -14.28 5.92
N ARG A 401 12.40 -14.82 7.15
CA ARG A 401 11.39 -15.80 7.60
C ARG A 401 9.96 -15.25 7.65
N ARG A 402 9.76 -13.95 7.88
CA ARG A 402 8.43 -13.32 7.90
C ARG A 402 7.89 -13.12 6.49
N VAL A 403 8.78 -12.84 5.53
CA VAL A 403 8.44 -12.76 4.11
C VAL A 403 7.94 -14.13 3.64
N ASP A 404 8.71 -15.19 3.91
CA ASP A 404 8.36 -16.55 3.49
C ASP A 404 7.11 -17.13 4.20
N LYS A 405 6.78 -16.63 5.40
CA LYS A 405 5.61 -17.07 6.19
C LYS A 405 4.39 -16.16 6.08
N GLU A 406 4.42 -15.17 5.18
CA GLU A 406 3.35 -14.19 4.91
C GLU A 406 2.89 -13.34 6.12
N THR A 407 3.53 -13.50 7.29
CA THR A 407 3.10 -12.88 8.54
C THR A 407 3.93 -11.63 8.85
N THR A 408 3.30 -10.46 8.76
CA THR A 408 3.81 -9.18 9.32
C THR A 408 5.21 -8.76 8.83
N TRP A 409 5.56 -9.07 7.57
CA TRP A 409 6.75 -8.54 6.89
C TRP A 409 6.50 -7.11 6.37
N GLY A 410 7.55 -6.28 6.31
CA GLY A 410 7.48 -4.86 5.91
C GLY A 410 7.20 -3.85 7.03
N ALA A 411 7.19 -4.29 8.30
CA ALA A 411 6.83 -3.45 9.44
C ALA A 411 7.83 -2.32 9.79
N ASP A 412 9.01 -2.32 9.16
CA ASP A 412 10.07 -1.31 9.32
C ASP A 412 10.10 -0.31 8.15
N ALA A 413 9.12 -0.35 7.25
CA ALA A 413 9.02 0.53 6.08
C ALA A 413 10.26 0.54 5.16
N GLY A 414 11.05 -0.55 5.15
CA GLY A 414 12.26 -0.68 4.34
C GLY A 414 13.53 -0.05 4.95
N LYS A 415 13.47 0.35 6.23
CA LYS A 415 14.58 0.96 6.97
C LYS A 415 15.82 0.09 7.02
N LEU A 416 15.66 -1.21 7.32
CA LEU A 416 16.78 -2.14 7.43
C LEU A 416 17.52 -2.26 6.11
N GLU A 417 16.79 -2.32 5.00
CA GLU A 417 17.44 -2.41 3.72
C GLU A 417 18.15 -1.12 3.34
N GLU A 418 17.48 0.02 3.48
CA GLU A 418 18.10 1.29 3.10
C GLU A 418 19.40 1.55 3.89
N THR A 419 19.42 1.11 5.15
CA THR A 419 20.64 1.09 5.97
C THR A 419 21.77 0.30 5.30
N ARG A 420 21.50 -0.90 4.78
CA ARG A 420 22.53 -1.75 4.15
C ARG A 420 23.08 -1.10 2.89
N ILE A 421 22.21 -0.53 2.07
CA ILE A 421 22.63 0.15 0.84
C ILE A 421 23.54 1.34 1.18
N LEU A 422 23.15 2.16 2.16
CA LEU A 422 23.94 3.30 2.59
C LEU A 422 25.30 2.89 3.19
N GLU A 423 25.35 1.84 4.01
CA GLU A 423 26.60 1.29 4.55
C GLU A 423 27.52 0.76 3.44
N LEU A 424 26.96 0.05 2.44
CA LEU A 424 27.72 -0.44 1.29
C LEU A 424 28.35 0.72 0.51
N LEU A 425 27.57 1.77 0.23
CA LEU A 425 28.01 2.94 -0.51
C LEU A 425 29.06 3.75 0.27
N ASP A 426 28.83 4.00 1.56
CA ASP A 426 29.79 4.70 2.43
C ASP A 426 31.13 3.95 2.49
N ALA A 427 31.12 2.63 2.67
CA ALA A 427 32.34 1.82 2.68
C ALA A 427 33.08 1.84 1.34
N LYS A 428 32.34 1.67 0.22
CA LYS A 428 32.90 1.69 -1.14
C LYS A 428 33.54 3.04 -1.46
N TRP A 429 32.79 4.13 -1.27
CA TRP A 429 33.24 5.46 -1.62
C TRP A 429 34.32 5.97 -0.69
N SER A 430 34.30 5.63 0.61
CA SER A 430 35.39 5.95 1.54
C SER A 430 36.70 5.32 1.08
N LYS A 431 36.68 4.04 0.68
CA LYS A 431 37.89 3.37 0.14
C LYS A 431 38.43 4.07 -1.11
N ILE A 432 37.57 4.47 -2.04
CA ILE A 432 37.97 5.21 -3.25
C ILE A 432 38.54 6.58 -2.88
N ASN A 433 37.88 7.30 -1.98
CA ASN A 433 38.32 8.62 -1.57
C ASN A 433 39.67 8.56 -0.84
N ASP A 434 39.86 7.63 0.09
CA ASP A 434 41.11 7.50 0.85
C ASP A 434 42.30 7.05 0.00
N THR A 435 42.04 6.31 -1.09
CA THR A 435 43.11 5.77 -1.96
C THR A 435 43.42 6.62 -3.17
N MET A 436 42.43 7.30 -3.76
CA MET A 436 42.56 7.99 -5.05
C MET A 436 42.34 9.50 -4.96
N ASN A 437 41.28 9.95 -4.28
CA ASN A 437 40.84 11.35 -4.39
C ASN A 437 41.32 12.26 -3.25
N THR A 438 41.50 11.69 -2.06
CA THR A 438 41.93 12.32 -0.79
C THR A 438 41.24 13.66 -0.49
N ARG A 439 39.95 13.78 -0.85
CA ARG A 439 39.16 15.00 -0.63
C ARG A 439 38.54 15.01 0.77
N PRO A 440 38.44 16.18 1.43
CA PRO A 440 37.77 16.29 2.72
C PRO A 440 36.26 16.06 2.56
N ILE A 441 35.67 15.32 3.50
CA ILE A 441 34.24 15.00 3.52
C ILE A 441 33.48 16.20 4.10
N PRO A 442 32.51 16.79 3.38
CA PRO A 442 31.68 17.88 3.90
C PRO A 442 30.88 17.50 5.14
N PRO A 443 30.57 18.46 6.04
CA PRO A 443 29.70 18.20 7.18
C PRO A 443 28.24 18.02 6.76
N ILE A 444 27.52 17.10 7.42
CA ILE A 444 26.11 16.75 7.11
C ILE A 444 25.19 17.99 7.10
N ASN A 445 25.35 18.92 8.06
CA ASN A 445 24.51 20.11 8.15
C ASN A 445 24.58 21.00 6.90
N ALA A 446 25.74 21.06 6.23
CA ALA A 446 25.89 21.82 5.00
C ALA A 446 25.08 21.21 3.84
N LEU A 447 24.91 19.88 3.83
CA LEU A 447 24.14 19.16 2.82
C LEU A 447 22.64 19.32 3.03
N ILE A 448 22.18 19.19 4.27
CA ILE A 448 20.75 19.34 4.61
C ILE A 448 20.22 20.72 4.14
N ASN A 449 21.03 21.76 4.29
CA ASN A 449 20.68 23.12 3.84
C ASN A 449 20.57 23.27 2.31
N LYS A 450 21.16 22.36 1.53
CA LYS A 450 21.07 22.32 0.06
C LYS A 450 19.93 21.43 -0.44
N MET A 451 19.22 20.73 0.44
CA MET A 451 18.20 19.76 0.03
C MET A 451 17.01 20.47 -0.63
N PRO A 452 16.69 20.14 -1.90
CA PRO A 452 15.56 20.74 -2.60
C PRO A 452 14.22 20.19 -2.10
N SER A 453 13.10 20.71 -2.60
CA SER A 453 11.78 20.13 -2.36
C SER A 453 11.50 18.89 -3.21
N GLY A 454 10.54 18.10 -2.75
CA GLY A 454 9.99 16.97 -3.48
C GLY A 454 9.55 17.29 -4.91
N ARG A 455 9.44 16.25 -5.72
CA ARG A 455 8.79 16.30 -7.03
C ARG A 455 7.70 15.25 -7.10
N GLU A 456 6.47 15.68 -7.37
CA GLU A 456 5.35 14.78 -7.56
C GLU A 456 5.46 14.02 -8.89
N ILE A 457 5.00 12.77 -8.89
CA ILE A 457 4.91 11.93 -10.08
C ILE A 457 3.49 11.44 -10.34
N HIS A 458 2.71 11.23 -9.28
CA HIS A 458 1.34 10.76 -9.38
C HIS A 458 0.37 11.91 -9.19
N THR A 459 -0.78 11.80 -9.84
CA THR A 459 -1.94 12.65 -9.57
C THR A 459 -3.09 11.71 -9.21
N ILE A 460 -3.64 11.90 -8.02
CA ILE A 460 -4.76 11.09 -7.55
C ILE A 460 -5.97 11.44 -8.40
N LYS A 461 -6.51 10.43 -9.10
CA LYS A 461 -7.76 10.61 -9.86
C LYS A 461 -8.92 10.67 -8.86
N PRO A 462 -9.89 11.58 -9.04
CA PRO A 462 -11.08 11.59 -8.20
C PRO A 462 -11.78 10.22 -8.23
N TYR A 463 -12.15 9.73 -7.06
CA TYR A 463 -12.88 8.47 -6.94
C TYR A 463 -14.25 8.59 -7.61
N GLN A 464 -14.58 7.61 -8.45
CA GLN A 464 -15.90 7.52 -9.07
C GLN A 464 -16.79 6.70 -8.16
N VAL A 465 -17.71 7.39 -7.48
CA VAL A 465 -18.65 6.75 -6.56
C VAL A 465 -19.58 5.85 -7.37
N PRO A 466 -19.66 4.55 -7.04
CA PRO A 466 -20.52 3.64 -7.78
C PRO A 466 -21.97 3.98 -7.46
N THR A 467 -22.81 4.00 -8.49
CA THR A 467 -24.25 4.33 -8.40
C THR A 467 -25.05 3.15 -8.92
N LEU A 468 -26.30 3.02 -8.45
CA LEU A 468 -27.19 1.99 -8.95
C LEU A 468 -27.63 2.33 -10.37
N ASP A 469 -27.56 1.34 -11.25
CA ASP A 469 -28.10 1.46 -12.61
C ASP A 469 -29.61 1.70 -12.56
N ARG A 470 -30.12 2.43 -13.55
CA ARG A 470 -31.54 2.76 -13.64
C ARG A 470 -32.42 1.50 -13.63
N ASP A 471 -32.04 0.47 -14.36
CA ASP A 471 -32.82 -0.77 -14.45
C ASP A 471 -32.90 -1.50 -13.10
N VAL A 472 -31.85 -1.39 -12.27
CA VAL A 472 -31.84 -1.94 -10.90
C VAL A 472 -32.76 -1.12 -9.98
N LEU A 473 -32.76 0.21 -10.11
CA LEU A 473 -33.69 1.08 -9.40
C LEU A 473 -35.14 0.77 -9.79
N GLU A 474 -35.44 0.69 -11.09
CA GLU A 474 -36.78 0.37 -11.60
C GLU A 474 -37.32 -0.95 -11.03
N ALA A 475 -36.47 -1.99 -10.94
CA ALA A 475 -36.84 -3.28 -10.35
C ALA A 475 -37.21 -3.17 -8.86
N MET A 476 -36.59 -2.26 -8.12
CA MET A 476 -36.84 -2.07 -6.68
C MET A 476 -38.12 -1.30 -6.35
N ARG A 477 -38.87 -0.82 -7.36
CA ARG A 477 -40.22 -0.24 -7.16
C ARG A 477 -41.26 -1.29 -6.78
N ALA A 478 -41.00 -2.55 -7.12
CA ALA A 478 -41.82 -3.64 -6.63
C ALA A 478 -41.66 -3.78 -5.10
N PRO A 479 -42.73 -3.93 -4.32
CA PRO A 479 -42.63 -4.27 -2.90
C PRO A 479 -41.91 -5.60 -2.70
N PRO A 480 -41.14 -5.75 -1.60
CA PRO A 480 -40.52 -7.03 -1.28
C PRO A 480 -41.60 -8.10 -1.08
N GLU A 481 -41.36 -9.32 -1.60
CA GLU A 481 -42.30 -10.42 -1.43
C GLU A 481 -42.49 -10.73 0.06
N GLN A 482 -43.74 -10.89 0.50
CA GLN A 482 -44.11 -11.11 1.90
C GLN A 482 -43.54 -12.46 2.40
N GLY A 483 -42.32 -12.42 2.93
CA GLY A 483 -41.59 -13.60 3.41
C GLY A 483 -40.08 -13.39 3.53
N GLU A 484 -39.51 -12.41 2.84
CA GLU A 484 -38.06 -12.14 2.84
C GLU A 484 -37.59 -11.16 3.92
N ASN A 485 -38.33 -11.02 5.03
CA ASN A 485 -37.83 -10.21 6.14
C ASN A 485 -36.68 -11.01 6.80
N VAL A 486 -35.44 -10.77 6.36
CA VAL A 486 -34.20 -11.35 6.92
C VAL A 486 -33.93 -10.70 8.29
N GLY A 487 -34.90 -10.81 9.19
CA GLY A 487 -34.82 -10.40 10.57
C GLY A 487 -34.37 -11.59 11.42
N GLY A 488 -33.08 -11.61 11.79
CA GLY A 488 -32.71 -12.20 13.07
C GLY A 488 -32.15 -13.63 13.09
N GLU A 489 -31.32 -14.04 12.14
CA GLU A 489 -30.29 -15.04 12.50
C GLU A 489 -29.15 -14.34 13.26
N PHE A 490 -29.41 -14.10 14.55
CA PHE A 490 -28.35 -13.84 15.52
C PHE A 490 -27.47 -15.09 15.58
N SER A 491 -26.37 -15.06 14.82
CA SER A 491 -25.31 -16.05 14.89
C SER A 491 -24.83 -16.15 16.35
N SER A 492 -25.13 -17.29 16.95
CA SER A 492 -24.82 -17.71 18.33
C SER A 492 -23.30 -17.90 18.55
N ASP A 493 -22.53 -16.82 18.44
CA ASP A 493 -21.09 -16.76 18.77
C ASP A 493 -20.80 -15.51 19.65
N ASP A 494 -21.78 -15.04 20.43
CA ASP A 494 -21.54 -14.01 21.45
C ASP A 494 -21.28 -14.72 22.79
N GLU A 495 -20.01 -15.04 23.03
CA GLU A 495 -19.56 -15.55 24.33
C GLU A 495 -19.76 -14.46 25.39
N THR A 496 -20.76 -14.68 26.24
CA THR A 496 -21.02 -13.95 27.48
C THR A 496 -19.79 -13.98 28.38
N LEU A 497 -19.07 -12.86 28.47
CA LEU A 497 -18.23 -12.58 29.63
C LEU A 497 -19.15 -12.06 30.74
N VAL A 498 -19.49 -12.97 31.65
CA VAL A 498 -20.20 -12.66 32.90
C VAL A 498 -19.32 -11.70 33.72
N GLU A 499 -19.74 -10.44 33.84
CA GLU A 499 -19.25 -9.53 34.87
C GLU A 499 -19.66 -10.07 36.24
N GLY A 500 -18.68 -10.53 37.02
CA GLY A 500 -18.89 -10.94 38.40
C GLY A 500 -19.24 -9.74 39.29
N SER A 501 -20.53 -9.46 39.45
CA SER A 501 -21.05 -8.59 40.50
C SER A 501 -20.85 -9.26 41.86
N THR A 502 -19.77 -8.92 42.56
CA THR A 502 -19.60 -9.30 43.97
C THR A 502 -20.36 -8.30 44.83
N THR A 503 -21.65 -8.58 45.04
CA THR A 503 -22.47 -7.92 46.06
C THR A 503 -21.99 -8.41 47.43
N ARG A 504 -21.20 -7.60 48.12
CA ARG A 504 -20.83 -7.83 49.52
C ARG A 504 -22.03 -7.44 50.38
N SER A 505 -22.86 -8.41 50.74
CA SER A 505 -23.90 -8.21 51.75
C SER A 505 -23.27 -8.29 53.14
N SER A 506 -23.28 -7.17 53.84
CA SER A 506 -23.19 -7.13 55.30
C SER A 506 -24.49 -7.72 55.88
N TYR A 507 -24.39 -8.55 56.92
CA TYR A 507 -25.07 -8.41 58.23
C TYR A 507 -25.02 -9.74 58.99
N TYR A 508 -24.44 -9.64 60.20
CA TYR A 508 -24.37 -10.57 61.34
C TYR A 508 -23.66 -11.92 61.19
#